data_AF-A0A6J7W7N9-F1
#
_entry.id   AF-A0A6J7W7N9-F1
#
_cell.length_a   1.000
_cell.length_b   1.000
_cell.length_c   1.000
_cell.angle_alpha   90.00
_cell.angle_beta   90.00
_cell.angle_gamma   90.00
#
_symmetry.space_group_name_H-M   'P 1'
#
loop_
_entity.id
_entity.type
_entity.pdbx_description
1 polymer ?
#
loop_
_entity_poly.entity_id
_entity_poly.type
_entity_poly.pdbx_seq_one_letter_code
_entity_poly.pdbx_strand_id
1 'polypeptide(L)' 'MDKKLPLGDWTLVVSGRVGYELVQKAVCAGVSALVGVSAPTSLAVDLAHEFGLTLLAFARNGVAKQYLPS' A
#
# COMPACT_ATOMS: atom_id res chain seq x y z
N MET A 1 -13.49 17.75 -11.34
CA MET A 1 -12.92 16.53 -10.74
C MET A 1 -13.41 16.46 -9.31
N ASP A 2 -14.23 15.47 -8.99
CA ASP A 2 -14.74 15.29 -7.62
C ASP A 2 -13.56 15.03 -6.68
N LYS A 3 -13.32 15.94 -5.74
CA LYS A 3 -12.23 15.87 -4.75
C LYS A 3 -12.57 14.86 -3.65
N LYS A 4 -12.62 13.56 -3.97
CA LYS A 4 -12.91 12.49 -2.99
C LYS A 4 -11.64 11.99 -2.31
N LEU A 5 -11.02 12.83 -1.48
CA LEU A 5 -9.98 12.43 -0.53
C LEU A 5 -10.48 12.69 0.90
N PRO A 6 -10.14 11.85 1.89
CA PRO A 6 -9.32 10.63 1.77
C PRO A 6 -10.08 9.43 1.17
N LEU A 7 -9.35 8.47 0.61
CA LEU A 7 -9.88 7.23 0.01
C LEU A 7 -9.94 6.06 1.03
N GLY A 8 -10.39 6.33 2.26
CA GLY A 8 -10.33 5.34 3.37
C GLY A 8 -11.01 4.01 3.06
N ASP A 9 -12.10 4.03 2.28
CA ASP A 9 -12.86 2.83 1.89
C ASP A 9 -12.25 2.09 0.68
N TRP A 10 -11.06 2.47 0.23
CA TRP A 10 -10.43 1.92 -0.97
C TRP A 10 -9.09 1.25 -0.66
N THR A 11 -8.82 0.20 -1.43
CA THR A 11 -7.52 -0.49 -1.47
C THR A 11 -6.84 -0.21 -2.80
N LEU A 12 -5.56 0.18 -2.76
CA LEU A 12 -4.74 0.33 -3.96
C LEU A 12 -4.05 -0.98 -4.30
N VAL A 13 -4.33 -1.53 -5.50
CA VAL A 13 -3.71 -2.78 -5.98
C VAL A 13 -2.80 -2.46 -7.16
N VAL A 14 -1.54 -2.92 -7.10
CA VAL A 14 -0.54 -2.65 -8.14
C VAL A 14 0.14 -3.93 -8.63
N SER A 15 0.35 -4.03 -9.94
CA SER A 15 1.10 -5.12 -10.59
C SER A 15 2.61 -4.85 -10.64
N GLY A 16 3.04 -3.64 -10.29
CA GLY A 16 4.44 -3.21 -10.32
C GLY A 16 5.16 -3.37 -8.98
N ARG A 17 6.37 -2.79 -8.91
CA ARG A 17 7.17 -2.76 -7.68
C ARG A 17 6.59 -1.82 -6.65
N VAL A 18 6.51 -2.29 -5.40
CA VAL A 18 6.09 -1.46 -4.26
C VAL A 18 7.28 -0.66 -3.73
N GLY A 19 7.58 0.44 -4.42
CA GLY A 19 8.61 1.40 -3.99
C GLY A 19 8.07 2.48 -3.05
N TYR A 20 8.99 3.26 -2.48
CA TYR A 20 8.69 4.36 -1.57
C TYR A 20 7.65 5.34 -2.14
N GLU A 21 7.80 5.75 -3.40
CA GLU A 21 6.89 6.73 -4.03
C GLU A 21 5.45 6.20 -4.17
N LEU A 22 5.26 4.88 -4.31
CA LEU A 22 3.91 4.30 -4.36
C LEU A 22 3.26 4.31 -2.98
N VAL A 23 4.02 3.93 -1.94
CA VAL A 23 3.56 4.00 -0.55
C VAL A 23 3.24 5.45 -0.17
N GLN A 24 4.09 6.40 -0.55
CA GLN A 24 3.85 7.83 -0.32
C GLN A 24 2.55 8.30 -0.97
N LYS A 25 2.30 7.95 -2.24
CA LYS A 25 1.04 8.29 -2.92
C LYS A 25 -0.17 7.65 -2.24
N ALA A 26 -0.05 6.40 -1.80
CA ALA A 26 -1.10 5.69 -1.09
C ALA A 26 -1.46 6.40 0.24
N VAL A 27 -0.44 6.73 1.04
CA VAL A 27 -0.59 7.49 2.29
C VAL A 27 -1.22 8.86 2.02
N CYS A 28 -0.72 9.62 1.05
CA CYS A 28 -1.28 10.93 0.70
C CYS A 28 -2.73 10.85 0.21
N ALA A 29 -3.10 9.75 -0.46
CA ALA A 29 -4.47 9.51 -0.90
C ALA A 29 -5.38 9.04 0.25
N GLY A 30 -4.82 8.62 1.39
CA GLY A 30 -5.54 8.10 2.54
C GLY A 30 -6.25 6.77 2.25
N VAL A 31 -5.64 5.89 1.43
CA VAL A 31 -6.17 4.52 1.22
C VAL A 31 -5.94 3.68 2.47
N SER A 32 -6.82 2.71 2.73
CA SER A 32 -6.68 1.81 3.89
C SER A 32 -5.61 0.75 3.70
N ALA A 33 -5.36 0.31 2.46
CA ALA A 33 -4.38 -0.72 2.16
C ALA A 33 -3.71 -0.54 0.79
N LEU A 34 -2.46 -1.02 0.69
CA LEU A 34 -1.70 -1.17 -0.53
C LEU A 34 -1.33 -2.65 -0.74
N VAL A 35 -1.67 -3.20 -1.91
CA VAL A 35 -1.39 -4.59 -2.29
C VAL A 35 -0.52 -4.63 -3.54
N GLY A 36 0.65 -5.28 -3.44
CA GLY A 36 1.57 -5.47 -4.56
C GLY A 36 1.89 -6.92 -4.86
N VAL A 37 2.27 -7.20 -6.12
CA VAL A 37 2.69 -8.55 -6.55
C VAL A 37 4.19 -8.81 -6.35
N SER A 38 5.02 -7.79 -6.15
CA SER A 38 6.46 -7.93 -5.91
C SER A 38 6.85 -7.60 -4.47
N ALA A 39 8.12 -7.81 -4.14
CA ALA A 39 8.70 -7.34 -2.89
C ALA A 39 8.60 -5.80 -2.76
N PRO A 40 8.33 -5.26 -1.56
CA PRO A 40 8.51 -3.86 -1.25
C PRO A 40 9.99 -3.56 -0.92
N THR A 41 10.39 -2.29 -1.04
CA THR A 41 11.69 -1.84 -0.52
C THR A 41 11.63 -1.61 0.99
N SER A 42 12.75 -1.70 1.71
CA SER A 42 12.77 -1.42 3.16
C SER A 42 12.20 -0.04 3.49
N LEU A 43 12.62 0.98 2.74
CA LEU A 43 12.10 2.35 2.91
C LEU A 43 10.59 2.46 2.65
N ALA A 44 10.03 1.63 1.77
CA ALA A 44 8.59 1.58 1.55
C ALA A 44 7.85 0.95 2.75
N VAL A 45 8.44 -0.10 3.35
CA VAL A 45 7.91 -0.72 4.57
C VAL A 45 7.97 0.26 5.75
N ASP A 46 9.09 0.96 5.93
CA ASP A 46 9.28 1.94 7.00
C ASP A 46 8.23 3.07 6.90
N LEU A 47 8.03 3.61 5.69
CA LEU A 47 7.03 4.66 5.46
C LEU A 47 5.60 4.14 5.71
N ALA A 48 5.27 2.94 5.25
CA ALA A 48 3.96 2.37 5.49
C ALA A 48 3.71 2.18 7.00
N HIS A 49 4.76 1.79 7.77
CA HIS A 49 4.69 1.64 9.22
C HIS A 49 4.47 2.99 9.92
N GLU A 50 5.24 4.01 9.52
CA GLU A 50 5.14 5.37 10.07
C GLU A 50 3.73 5.95 9.97
N PHE A 51 3.02 5.66 8.88
CA PHE A 51 1.69 6.19 8.59
C PHE A 51 0.54 5.20 8.82
N GLY A 52 0.81 4.02 9.38
CA GLY A 52 -0.22 3.01 9.65
C GLY A 52 -0.93 2.48 8.39
N LEU A 53 -0.26 2.47 7.25
CA LEU A 53 -0.79 1.93 6.00
C LEU A 53 -0.64 0.40 5.99
N THR A 54 -1.76 -0.32 5.84
CA THR A 54 -1.70 -1.78 5.66
C THR A 54 -0.96 -2.10 4.36
N LEU A 55 0.13 -2.85 4.48
CA LEU A 55 1.00 -3.22 3.35
C LEU A 55 1.01 -4.74 3.12
N LEU A 56 0.50 -5.15 1.96
CA LEU A 56 0.50 -6.52 1.48
C LEU A 56 1.38 -6.65 0.24
N ALA A 57 2.22 -7.68 0.17
CA ALA A 57 3.10 -7.92 -0.96
C ALA A 57 3.13 -9.40 -1.37
N PHE A 58 3.73 -9.70 -2.53
CA PHE A 58 3.71 -11.03 -3.14
C PHE A 58 2.30 -11.59 -3.34
N ALA A 59 1.34 -10.72 -3.68
CA ALA A 59 -0.04 -11.12 -3.91
C ALA A 59 -0.13 -12.08 -5.11
N ARG A 60 -0.68 -13.28 -4.88
CA ARG A 60 -0.91 -14.29 -5.92
C ARG A 60 -2.02 -15.25 -5.46
N ASN A 61 -2.92 -15.63 -6.36
CA ASN A 61 -3.97 -16.64 -6.09
C ASN A 61 -4.79 -16.37 -4.81
N GLY A 62 -5.16 -15.12 -4.56
CA GLY A 62 -5.96 -14.74 -3.39
C GLY A 62 -5.19 -14.73 -2.06
N VAL A 63 -3.89 -14.98 -2.06
CA VAL A 63 -3.03 -14.86 -0.88
C VAL A 63 -1.98 -13.77 -1.07
N ALA A 64 -1.55 -13.13 0.02
CA ALA A 64 -0.48 -12.15 0.04
C ALA A 64 0.27 -12.22 1.38
N LYS A 65 1.53 -11.81 1.39
CA LYS A 65 2.31 -11.65 2.62
C LYS A 65 2.03 -10.28 3.21
N GLN A 66 1.63 -10.25 4.48
CA GLN A 66 1.47 -9.02 5.24
C GLN A 66 2.82 -8.56 5.82
N TYR A 67 3.12 -7.28 5.66
CA TYR A 67 4.33 -6.64 6.19
C TYR A 67 4.05 -5.82 7.45
N LEU A 68 2.83 -5.32 7.62
CA LEU A 68 2.43 -4.46 8.73
C LEU A 68 1.05 -4.86 9.24
N PRO A 69 0.82 -4.84 10.57
CA PRO A 69 -0.48 -5.13 11.14
C PRO A 69 -1.51 -4.07 10.75
N SER A 70 -2.77 -4.49 10.71
CA SER A 70 -3.97 -3.65 10.55
C SER A 70 -4.40 -3.01 11.86
#